data_AF-A0AA86SN60-F1
#
_entry.id   AF-A0AA86SN60-F1
#
_cell.length_a   1.000
_cell.length_b   1.000
_cell.length_c   1.000
_cell.angle_alpha   90.00
_cell.angle_beta   90.00
_cell.angle_gamma   90.00
#
_symmetry.space_group_name_H-M   'P 1'
#
loop_
_entity.id
_entity.type
_entity.pdbx_description
1 polymer ?
#
loop_
_entity_poly.entity_id
_entity_poly.type
_entity_poly.pdbx_seq_one_letter_code
_entity_poly.pdbx_strand_id
1 'polypeptide(L)'
;MVVIFTGDSSPATLPLPLAAFTSLTITYKVDKASERFLNLAGQTLESLAAGCPWPCMPIVASLWTLKAKRWSDFLIFSASRTVFLHNSDAVVQLLKSCFTATLGVNTSPISCNGGVGALLGHGFKYHLCGGLCPVAPGILYLRAYRSIRDVVFLTEEIVSILMHSVREIVCSGLPRERLEKLKATKDGIKYGQASVAASMTRVKLAAALGASLVWISGGLMLVQLLIKETLPSWFISVQRFDQEEKSGGMVAMLGGYALAYFAVLCGAFAWGVDSSSSASKRRPKVLGTHMEFLASALDGKISLGCDSATWRAYVSGFVSLMVDCTPNWVLEVDVHVLKRLSNGLRQLNEEELALALLGVGGVGTMAAAAELIIDSGEYK
;
A
#
# COMPACT_ATOMS: atom_id res chain seq x y z
N MET A 1 -3.32 37.77 30.24
CA MET A 1 -4.28 38.85 30.50
C MET A 1 -4.98 39.18 29.19
N VAL A 2 -6.22 38.71 29.06
CA VAL A 2 -7.12 39.07 27.95
C VAL A 2 -7.68 40.45 28.27
N VAL A 3 -7.63 41.36 27.31
CA VAL A 3 -8.51 42.52 27.30
C VAL A 3 -9.17 42.58 25.92
N ILE A 4 -10.44 42.21 25.89
CA ILE A 4 -11.38 42.60 24.83
C ILE A 4 -11.84 44.01 25.22
N PHE A 5 -11.57 45.01 24.39
CA PHE A 5 -12.31 46.27 24.42
C PHE A 5 -13.31 46.27 23.26
N THR A 6 -14.58 46.15 23.62
CA THR A 6 -15.70 46.72 22.86
C THR A 6 -15.64 48.23 22.99
N GLY A 7 -15.74 48.96 21.87
CA GLY A 7 -16.04 50.39 21.87
C GLY A 7 -14.92 51.29 21.35
N ASP A 8 -15.31 52.09 20.35
CA ASP A 8 -14.63 53.21 19.72
C ASP A 8 -13.52 52.99 18.68
N SER A 9 -13.69 53.76 17.61
CA SER A 9 -13.01 53.78 16.32
C SER A 9 -11.48 53.99 16.38
N SER A 10 -10.72 52.96 16.75
CA SER A 10 -9.29 52.90 16.41
C SER A 10 -9.07 51.98 15.19
N PRO A 11 -8.25 52.36 14.21
CA PRO A 11 -7.96 51.49 13.09
C PRO A 11 -7.25 50.25 13.65
N ALA A 12 -7.82 49.06 13.40
CA ALA A 12 -7.26 47.79 13.82
C ALA A 12 -5.82 47.68 13.29
N THR A 13 -4.86 48.01 14.15
CA THR A 13 -3.44 48.08 13.80
C THR A 13 -2.82 46.75 14.16
N LEU A 14 -2.32 46.06 13.15
CA LEU A 14 -1.53 44.85 13.34
C LEU A 14 -0.37 45.16 14.30
N PRO A 15 -0.10 44.31 15.31
CA PRO A 15 1.04 44.49 16.19
C PRO A 15 2.31 44.68 15.35
N LEU A 16 3.16 45.65 15.70
CA LEU A 16 4.32 46.06 14.90
C LEU A 16 5.18 44.88 14.38
N PRO A 17 5.46 43.81 15.16
CA PRO A 17 6.18 42.65 14.65
C PRO A 17 5.44 41.92 13.54
N LEU A 18 4.11 41.86 13.61
CA LEU A 18 3.23 41.21 12.64
C LEU A 18 3.07 42.07 11.39
N ALA A 19 3.00 43.40 11.54
CA ALA A 19 3.02 44.34 10.41
C ALA A 19 4.38 44.37 9.68
N ALA A 20 5.49 44.28 10.42
CA ALA A 20 6.82 44.15 9.84
C ALA A 20 6.97 42.80 9.12
N PHE A 21 6.47 41.71 9.71
CA PHE A 21 6.46 40.40 9.10
C PHE A 21 5.55 40.34 7.87
N THR A 22 4.35 40.95 7.89
CA THR A 22 3.48 41.03 6.70
C THR A 22 4.17 41.82 5.60
N SER A 23 4.78 42.96 5.93
CA SER A 23 5.50 43.79 4.97
C SER A 23 6.71 43.06 4.38
N LEU A 24 7.50 42.38 5.21
CA LEU A 24 8.66 41.60 4.78
C LEU A 24 8.24 40.37 3.98
N THR A 25 7.16 39.70 4.39
CA THR A 25 6.54 38.62 3.63
C THR A 25 6.09 39.18 2.29
N ILE A 26 5.32 40.27 2.21
CA ILE A 26 4.80 40.90 0.97
C ILE A 26 5.91 41.43 0.04
N THR A 27 7.02 41.94 0.56
CA THR A 27 8.11 42.53 -0.24
C THR A 27 9.17 41.52 -0.69
N TYR A 28 9.26 40.35 -0.05
CA TYR A 28 10.25 39.31 -0.41
C TYR A 28 10.07 38.77 -1.84
N LYS A 29 11.02 39.02 -2.75
CA LYS A 29 10.91 38.58 -4.15
C LYS A 29 11.21 37.08 -4.24
N VAL A 30 10.21 36.27 -4.58
CA VAL A 30 10.36 34.81 -4.68
C VAL A 30 11.05 34.47 -6.00
N ASP A 31 12.31 34.03 -5.92
CA ASP A 31 13.04 33.45 -7.04
C ASP A 31 12.75 31.93 -7.18
N LYS A 32 12.89 31.38 -8.39
CA LYS A 32 12.57 29.97 -8.72
C LYS A 32 13.39 28.97 -7.89
N ALA A 33 14.59 29.34 -7.45
CA ALA A 33 15.42 28.53 -6.55
C ALA A 33 14.89 28.51 -5.11
N SER A 34 14.24 29.60 -4.67
CA SER A 34 13.68 29.74 -3.32
C SER A 34 12.32 29.06 -3.13
N GLU A 35 11.63 28.72 -4.22
CA GLU A 35 10.29 28.10 -4.24
C GLU A 35 10.22 26.77 -3.46
N ARG A 36 11.28 25.96 -3.50
CA ARG A 36 11.35 24.69 -2.76
C ARG A 36 11.38 24.90 -1.24
N PHE A 37 12.16 25.87 -0.77
CA PHE A 37 12.26 26.21 0.65
C PHE A 37 10.96 26.82 1.16
N LEU A 38 10.28 27.61 0.32
CA LEU A 38 9.00 28.24 0.69
C LEU A 38 7.85 27.22 0.82
N ASN A 39 7.83 26.20 -0.04
CA ASN A 39 6.85 25.11 0.05
C ASN A 39 7.04 24.25 1.31
N LEU A 40 8.29 24.04 1.73
CA LEU A 40 8.62 23.33 2.97
C LEU A 40 8.22 24.16 4.20
N ALA A 41 8.57 25.45 4.19
CA ALA A 41 8.25 26.38 5.27
C ALA A 41 6.74 26.56 5.46
N GLY A 42 5.95 26.50 4.39
CA GLY A 42 4.48 26.58 4.45
C GLY A 42 3.84 25.44 5.24
N GLN A 43 4.27 24.20 5.01
CA GLN A 43 3.76 23.03 5.74
C GLN A 43 4.14 23.07 7.23
N THR A 44 5.35 23.54 7.54
CA THR A 44 5.78 23.74 8.93
C THR A 44 5.01 24.88 9.60
N LEU A 45 4.71 25.97 8.88
CA LEU A 45 3.89 27.07 9.39
C LEU A 45 2.46 26.62 9.68
N GLU A 46 1.84 25.84 8.79
CA GLU A 46 0.47 25.33 9.00
C GLU A 46 0.38 24.35 10.16
N SER A 47 1.37 23.46 10.30
CA SER A 47 1.40 22.51 11.42
C SER A 47 1.65 23.22 12.75
N LEU A 48 2.52 24.24 12.78
CA LEU A 48 2.66 25.12 13.95
C LEU A 48 1.38 25.91 14.23
N ALA A 49 0.73 26.46 13.20
CA ALA A 49 -0.52 27.21 13.34
C ALA A 49 -1.66 26.35 13.90
N ALA A 50 -1.77 25.10 13.45
CA ALA A 50 -2.76 24.15 13.97
C ALA A 50 -2.52 23.75 15.43
N GLY A 51 -1.27 23.83 15.91
CA GLY A 51 -0.88 23.51 17.29
C GLY A 51 -0.74 24.73 18.21
N CYS A 52 -0.84 25.96 17.69
CA CYS A 52 -0.63 27.18 18.46
C CYS A 52 -1.96 27.71 19.01
N PRO A 53 -2.09 27.91 20.35
CA PRO A 53 -3.27 28.52 20.95
C PRO A 53 -3.37 30.03 20.67
N TRP A 54 -2.30 30.65 20.17
CA TRP A 54 -2.25 32.08 19.88
C TRP A 54 -2.63 32.38 18.42
N PRO A 55 -3.52 33.36 18.16
CA PRO A 55 -4.04 33.67 16.82
C PRO A 55 -2.98 34.21 15.85
N CYS A 56 -1.82 34.65 16.34
CA CYS A 56 -0.75 35.18 15.51
C CYS A 56 -0.19 34.14 14.52
N MET A 57 -0.09 32.86 14.89
CA MET A 57 0.44 31.81 14.02
C MET A 57 -0.53 31.43 12.88
N PRO A 58 -1.84 31.24 13.12
CA PRO A 58 -2.84 31.14 12.05
C PRO A 58 -2.88 32.33 11.09
N ILE A 59 -2.69 33.55 11.59
CA ILE A 59 -2.62 34.77 10.76
C ILE A 59 -1.37 34.74 9.89
N VAL A 60 -0.21 34.41 10.46
CA VAL A 60 1.07 34.28 9.74
C VAL A 60 1.02 33.16 8.70
N ALA A 61 0.42 32.02 9.01
CA ALA A 61 0.16 30.93 8.07
C ALA A 61 -0.75 31.40 6.92
N SER A 62 -1.84 32.10 7.22
CA SER A 62 -2.71 32.67 6.19
C SER A 62 -1.95 33.66 5.29
N LEU A 63 -1.20 34.61 5.85
CA LEU A 63 -0.45 35.60 5.06
C LEU A 63 0.64 34.98 4.18
N TRP A 64 1.29 33.93 4.68
CA TRP A 64 2.26 33.16 3.91
C TRP A 64 1.63 32.54 2.67
N THR A 65 0.40 32.04 2.82
CA THR A 65 -0.31 31.32 1.77
C THR A 65 -0.91 32.28 0.75
N LEU A 66 -1.25 33.51 1.18
CA LEU A 66 -1.59 34.62 0.29
C LEU A 66 -0.44 35.03 -0.66
N LYS A 67 0.81 34.70 -0.33
CA LYS A 67 1.97 35.11 -1.13
C LYS A 67 2.52 34.00 -2.04
N ALA A 68 2.40 32.73 -1.63
CA ALA A 68 2.87 31.63 -2.45
C ALA A 68 2.20 31.70 -3.85
N LYS A 69 3.00 31.72 -4.92
CA LYS A 69 2.55 31.97 -6.32
C LYS A 69 1.63 30.88 -6.89
N ARG A 70 1.15 29.95 -6.05
CA ARG A 70 0.29 28.79 -6.35
C ARG A 70 -0.82 28.65 -5.31
N TRP A 71 -1.64 29.70 -5.17
CA TRP A 71 -2.83 29.69 -4.33
C TRP A 71 -3.76 28.50 -4.60
N SER A 72 -3.88 28.09 -5.86
CA SER A 72 -4.69 26.94 -6.27
C SER A 72 -4.23 25.66 -5.57
N ASP A 73 -2.93 25.37 -5.60
CA ASP A 73 -2.39 24.14 -5.05
C ASP A 73 -2.51 24.15 -3.53
N PHE A 74 -2.20 25.29 -2.91
CA PHE A 74 -2.36 25.47 -1.47
C PHE A 74 -3.81 25.27 -1.02
N LEU A 75 -4.78 25.96 -1.65
CA LEU A 75 -6.19 25.82 -1.31
C LEU A 75 -6.69 24.39 -1.56
N ILE A 76 -6.28 23.75 -2.65
CA ILE A 76 -6.65 22.36 -2.94
C ILE A 76 -6.13 21.45 -1.81
N PHE A 77 -4.87 21.58 -1.40
CA PHE A 77 -4.32 20.74 -0.33
C PHE A 77 -4.97 21.04 1.03
N SER A 78 -5.10 22.30 1.42
CA SER A 78 -5.66 22.67 2.72
C SER A 78 -7.16 22.35 2.81
N ALA A 79 -7.94 22.54 1.73
CA ALA A 79 -9.35 22.13 1.67
C ALA A 79 -9.51 20.59 1.60
N SER A 80 -8.66 19.89 0.84
CA SER A 80 -8.73 18.43 0.79
C SER A 80 -8.46 17.80 2.16
N ARG A 81 -7.59 18.42 2.96
CA ARG A 81 -7.25 17.98 4.31
C ARG A 81 -8.47 17.92 5.22
N THR A 82 -9.35 18.91 5.16
CA THR A 82 -10.58 18.94 5.97
C THR A 82 -11.58 17.89 5.50
N VAL A 83 -11.69 17.66 4.20
CA VAL A 83 -12.55 16.61 3.63
C VAL A 83 -12.09 15.23 4.08
N PHE A 84 -10.80 14.92 3.96
CA PHE A 84 -10.24 13.61 4.36
C PHE A 84 -10.25 13.39 5.88
N LEU A 85 -10.26 14.47 6.67
CA LEU A 85 -10.41 14.38 8.12
C LEU A 85 -11.81 13.90 8.53
N HIS A 86 -12.84 14.27 7.76
CA HIS A 86 -14.25 14.05 8.13
C HIS A 86 -14.95 12.95 7.32
N ASN A 87 -14.45 12.60 6.14
CA ASN A 87 -15.12 11.68 5.24
C ASN A 87 -14.20 10.51 4.86
N SER A 88 -14.49 9.33 5.43
CA SER A 88 -13.78 8.08 5.13
C SER A 88 -13.96 7.64 3.67
N ASP A 89 -15.13 7.85 3.07
CA ASP A 89 -15.40 7.49 1.68
C ASP A 89 -14.51 8.30 0.73
N ALA A 90 -14.26 9.58 1.04
CA ALA A 90 -13.35 10.40 0.26
C ALA A 90 -11.90 9.85 0.29
N VAL A 91 -11.48 9.29 1.43
CA VAL A 91 -10.18 8.62 1.56
C VAL A 91 -10.15 7.33 0.75
N VAL A 92 -11.21 6.52 0.81
CA VAL A 92 -11.36 5.30 0.00
C VAL A 92 -11.32 5.62 -1.49
N GLN A 93 -12.00 6.69 -1.93
CA GLN A 93 -11.98 7.12 -3.33
C GLN A 93 -10.59 7.62 -3.76
N LEU A 94 -9.87 8.30 -2.87
CA LEU A 94 -8.48 8.69 -3.12
C LEU A 94 -7.56 7.47 -3.27
N LEU A 95 -7.72 6.47 -2.40
CA LEU A 95 -6.99 5.19 -2.51
C LEU A 95 -7.29 4.51 -3.85
N LYS A 96 -8.57 4.36 -4.21
CA LYS A 96 -8.98 3.81 -5.52
C LYS A 96 -8.32 4.58 -6.67
N SER A 97 -8.34 5.91 -6.61
CA SER A 97 -7.68 6.76 -7.62
C SER A 97 -6.17 6.52 -7.71
N CYS A 98 -5.49 6.26 -6.59
CA CYS A 98 -4.07 5.90 -6.58
C CYS A 98 -3.82 4.55 -7.29
N PHE A 99 -4.66 3.55 -7.02
CA PHE A 99 -4.60 2.25 -7.69
C PHE A 99 -4.89 2.37 -9.18
N THR A 100 -5.96 3.06 -9.58
CA THR A 100 -6.32 3.28 -10.99
C THR A 100 -5.20 4.00 -11.74
N ALA A 101 -4.63 5.08 -11.18
CA ALA A 101 -3.53 5.82 -11.81
C ALA A 101 -2.26 4.96 -11.96
N THR A 102 -1.96 4.13 -10.95
CA THR A 102 -0.76 3.28 -10.96
C THR A 102 -0.92 2.10 -11.92
N LEU A 103 -2.10 1.50 -11.99
CA LEU A 103 -2.33 0.32 -12.82
C LEU A 103 -2.70 0.68 -14.26
N GLY A 104 -3.15 1.91 -14.53
CA GLY A 104 -3.60 2.34 -15.85
C GLY A 104 -4.83 1.56 -16.32
N VAL A 105 -5.70 1.19 -15.37
CA VAL A 105 -6.95 0.49 -15.66
C VAL A 105 -7.99 1.55 -16.03
N ASN A 106 -8.73 1.34 -17.12
CA ASN A 106 -9.76 2.25 -17.66
C ASN A 106 -9.28 3.57 -18.32
N THR A 107 -8.02 3.68 -18.75
CA THR A 107 -7.55 4.83 -19.53
C THR A 107 -7.88 4.65 -21.03
N SER A 108 -8.46 5.68 -21.66
CA SER A 108 -8.56 5.75 -23.12
C SER A 108 -7.16 5.67 -23.76
N PRO A 109 -7.01 5.16 -24.99
CA PRO A 109 -5.70 4.86 -25.61
C PRO A 109 -4.78 6.08 -25.82
N ILE A 110 -5.20 7.28 -25.40
CA ILE A 110 -4.53 8.56 -25.62
C ILE A 110 -3.96 9.13 -24.30
N SER A 111 -4.32 8.62 -23.11
CA SER A 111 -3.84 9.17 -21.83
C SER A 111 -3.07 8.15 -20.99
N CYS A 112 -1.76 8.39 -20.86
CA CYS A 112 -0.81 7.83 -19.89
C CYS A 112 -0.81 6.31 -19.67
N ASN A 113 0.23 5.64 -20.19
CA ASN A 113 0.66 4.33 -19.68
C ASN A 113 0.88 4.48 -18.17
N GLY A 114 0.11 3.75 -17.36
CA GLY A 114 0.10 3.87 -15.89
C GLY A 114 1.47 3.73 -15.22
N GLY A 115 1.47 3.80 -13.88
CA GLY A 115 2.65 3.56 -13.05
C GLY A 115 2.94 4.72 -12.12
N VAL A 116 4.15 4.74 -11.53
CA VAL A 116 4.55 5.75 -10.54
C VAL A 116 4.54 7.17 -11.13
N GLY A 117 4.85 7.31 -12.42
CA GLY A 117 4.76 8.58 -13.12
C GLY A 117 3.34 9.14 -13.13
N ALA A 118 2.34 8.32 -13.50
CA ALA A 118 0.93 8.72 -13.48
C ALA A 118 0.44 9.02 -12.05
N LEU A 119 0.87 8.22 -11.06
CA LEU A 119 0.55 8.42 -9.64
C LEU A 119 1.06 9.77 -9.10
N LEU A 120 2.26 10.17 -9.51
CA LEU A 120 2.94 11.39 -9.03
C LEU A 120 2.80 12.59 -9.99
N GLY A 121 2.06 12.44 -11.10
CA GLY A 121 1.82 13.51 -12.08
C GLY A 121 2.97 13.72 -13.08
N HIS A 122 3.95 12.83 -13.10
CA HIS A 122 5.05 12.84 -14.08
C HIS A 122 4.55 12.26 -15.41
N GLY A 123 4.19 13.13 -16.35
CA GLY A 123 3.62 12.73 -17.65
C GLY A 123 2.41 13.55 -18.08
N PHE A 124 1.85 14.38 -17.18
CA PHE A 124 0.90 15.42 -17.58
C PHE A 124 1.63 16.47 -18.43
N LYS A 125 1.59 16.31 -19.75
CA LYS A 125 1.92 17.39 -20.67
C LYS A 125 0.93 18.53 -20.41
N TYR A 126 1.46 19.62 -19.86
CA TYR A 126 0.79 20.88 -19.48
C TYR A 126 0.05 21.62 -20.62
N HIS A 127 -0.25 20.99 -21.76
CA HIS A 127 -0.56 21.70 -22.99
C HIS A 127 -2.02 21.67 -23.48
N LEU A 128 -2.99 21.17 -22.71
CA LEU A 128 -4.34 20.99 -23.28
C LEU A 128 -5.53 21.58 -22.51
N CYS A 129 -5.35 22.36 -21.45
CA CYS A 129 -6.48 23.15 -20.96
C CYS A 129 -6.00 24.36 -20.14
N GLY A 130 -6.44 25.56 -20.52
CA GLY A 130 -6.25 26.79 -19.74
C GLY A 130 -7.11 26.83 -18.47
N GLY A 131 -7.06 25.77 -17.66
CA GLY A 131 -7.79 25.59 -16.40
C GLY A 131 -6.93 24.90 -15.32
N LEU A 132 -7.49 24.74 -14.11
CA LEU A 132 -6.84 24.05 -12.99
C LEU A 132 -6.35 22.66 -13.43
N CYS A 133 -5.04 22.41 -13.40
CA CYS A 133 -4.51 21.08 -13.67
C CYS A 133 -4.94 20.12 -12.54
N PRO A 134 -5.49 18.93 -12.85
CA PRO A 134 -5.84 17.96 -11.82
C PRO A 134 -4.59 17.56 -11.05
N VAL A 135 -4.64 17.69 -9.72
CA VAL A 135 -3.56 17.24 -8.83
C VAL A 135 -3.49 15.71 -8.88
N ALA A 136 -2.29 15.18 -9.10
CA ALA A 136 -2.10 13.73 -9.16
C ALA A 136 -2.47 13.06 -7.82
N PRO A 137 -3.19 11.92 -7.84
CA PRO A 137 -3.76 11.33 -6.64
C PRO A 137 -2.70 10.93 -5.60
N GLY A 138 -1.52 10.48 -6.04
CA GLY A 138 -0.43 10.15 -5.12
C GLY A 138 0.15 11.36 -4.40
N ILE A 139 0.26 12.51 -5.09
CA ILE A 139 0.69 13.77 -4.47
C ILE A 139 -0.34 14.24 -3.44
N LEU A 140 -1.62 14.13 -3.79
CA LEU A 140 -2.72 14.47 -2.88
C LEU A 140 -2.69 13.59 -1.63
N TYR A 141 -2.50 12.28 -1.80
CA TYR A 141 -2.37 11.34 -0.68
C TYR A 141 -1.17 11.66 0.21
N LEU A 142 0.03 11.85 -0.36
CA LEU A 142 1.24 12.20 0.40
C LEU A 142 1.12 13.52 1.18
N ARG A 143 0.25 14.43 0.75
CA ARG A 143 -0.03 15.68 1.45
C ARG A 143 -1.12 15.54 2.50
N ALA A 144 -2.08 14.63 2.29
CA ALA A 144 -3.25 14.47 3.14
C ALA A 144 -3.12 13.39 4.24
N TYR A 145 -2.30 12.35 4.05
CA TYR A 145 -2.36 11.12 4.84
C TYR A 145 -2.25 11.32 6.36
N ARG A 146 -1.49 12.32 6.82
CA ARG A 146 -1.34 12.67 8.26
C ARG A 146 -2.62 13.20 8.92
N SER A 147 -3.65 13.45 8.13
CA SER A 147 -4.90 14.06 8.57
C SER A 147 -6.03 13.05 8.64
N ILE A 148 -5.78 11.81 8.21
CA ILE A 148 -6.71 10.70 8.33
C ILE A 148 -6.72 10.31 9.81
N ARG A 149 -7.88 10.43 10.47
CA ARG A 149 -8.04 10.17 11.91
C ARG A 149 -8.05 8.69 12.26
N ASP A 150 -8.83 7.93 11.50
CA ASP A 150 -8.91 6.48 11.64
C ASP A 150 -8.00 5.85 10.59
N VAL A 151 -6.79 5.50 11.00
CA VAL A 151 -5.84 4.83 10.11
C VAL A 151 -5.99 3.31 10.13
N VAL A 152 -6.79 2.78 11.07
CA VAL A 152 -6.97 1.34 11.27
C VAL A 152 -7.84 0.75 10.17
N PHE A 153 -8.94 1.42 9.79
CA PHE A 153 -9.79 0.95 8.68
C PHE A 153 -9.05 0.89 7.33
N LEU A 154 -7.96 1.66 7.17
CA LEU A 154 -7.21 1.72 5.92
C LEU A 154 -6.62 0.37 5.51
N THR A 155 -6.24 -0.49 6.46
CA THR A 155 -5.65 -1.80 6.11
C THR A 155 -6.68 -2.70 5.46
N GLU A 156 -7.91 -2.72 5.98
CA GLU A 156 -9.03 -3.47 5.40
C GLU A 156 -9.41 -2.94 4.02
N GLU A 157 -9.53 -1.62 3.89
CA GLU A 157 -9.87 -0.98 2.61
C GLU A 157 -8.78 -1.19 1.55
N ILE A 158 -7.50 -1.12 1.93
CA ILE A 158 -6.38 -1.38 0.99
C ILE A 158 -6.39 -2.84 0.55
N VAL A 159 -6.67 -3.80 1.44
CA VAL A 159 -6.82 -5.21 1.07
C VAL A 159 -7.99 -5.40 0.10
N SER A 160 -9.14 -4.78 0.39
CA SER A 160 -10.32 -4.82 -0.50
C SER A 160 -10.02 -4.26 -1.88
N ILE A 161 -9.40 -3.08 -1.96
CA ILE A 161 -9.01 -2.42 -3.21
C ILE A 161 -7.96 -3.24 -3.97
N LEU A 162 -6.99 -3.85 -3.28
CA LEU A 162 -5.98 -4.72 -3.89
C LEU A 162 -6.65 -5.92 -4.57
N MET A 163 -7.58 -6.58 -3.89
CA MET A 163 -8.28 -7.75 -4.42
C MET A 163 -9.22 -7.38 -5.58
N HIS A 164 -9.86 -6.21 -5.51
CA HIS A 164 -10.61 -5.66 -6.63
C HIS A 164 -9.70 -5.37 -7.84
N SER A 165 -8.53 -4.78 -7.59
CA SER A 165 -7.54 -4.49 -8.63
C SER A 165 -7.02 -5.77 -9.30
N VAL A 166 -6.81 -6.85 -8.54
CA VAL A 166 -6.43 -8.17 -9.09
C VAL A 166 -7.52 -8.68 -10.03
N ARG A 167 -8.79 -8.59 -9.64
CA ARG A 167 -9.92 -8.96 -10.49
C ARG A 167 -9.92 -8.13 -11.78
N GLU A 168 -9.77 -6.81 -11.68
CA GLU A 168 -9.70 -5.94 -12.88
C GLU A 168 -8.51 -6.28 -13.79
N ILE A 169 -7.33 -6.59 -13.24
CA ILE A 169 -6.14 -6.99 -14.02
C ILE A 169 -6.43 -8.26 -14.82
N VAL A 170 -7.06 -9.26 -14.20
CA VAL A 170 -7.39 -10.52 -14.88
C VAL A 170 -8.49 -10.33 -15.91
N CYS A 171 -9.55 -9.58 -15.58
CA CYS A 171 -10.67 -9.34 -16.49
C CYS A 171 -10.31 -8.41 -17.66
N SER A 172 -9.41 -7.44 -17.47
CA SER A 172 -8.97 -6.51 -18.53
C SER A 172 -8.03 -7.16 -19.57
N GLY A 173 -7.46 -8.34 -19.27
CA GLY A 173 -6.72 -9.16 -20.24
C GLY A 173 -7.59 -9.86 -21.28
N LEU A 174 -8.92 -9.85 -21.11
CA LEU A 174 -9.89 -10.38 -22.07
C LEU A 174 -10.45 -9.21 -22.91
N PRO A 175 -10.18 -9.16 -24.24
CA PRO A 175 -10.75 -8.11 -25.07
C PRO A 175 -12.28 -8.22 -25.07
N ARG A 176 -12.95 -7.20 -24.53
CA ARG A 176 -14.42 -7.09 -24.49
C ARG A 176 -15.09 -7.11 -25.88
N GLU A 177 -14.31 -6.97 -26.95
CA GLU A 177 -14.76 -7.03 -28.35
C GLU A 177 -14.50 -8.37 -29.06
N ARG A 178 -13.78 -9.33 -28.46
CA ARG A 178 -13.38 -10.57 -29.16
C ARG A 178 -14.13 -11.82 -28.70
N LEU A 179 -15.07 -11.69 -27.76
CA LEU A 179 -15.94 -12.79 -27.32
C LEU A 179 -16.88 -13.28 -28.44
N GLU A 180 -17.17 -12.44 -29.44
CA GLU A 180 -18.01 -12.84 -30.59
C GLU A 180 -17.23 -13.43 -31.77
N LYS A 181 -15.90 -13.23 -31.86
CA LYS A 181 -15.09 -13.63 -33.04
C LYS A 181 -14.13 -14.80 -32.84
N LEU A 182 -13.98 -15.34 -31.64
CA LEU A 182 -13.08 -16.47 -31.35
C LEU A 182 -13.78 -17.84 -31.32
N LYS A 183 -14.70 -18.10 -32.26
CA LYS A 183 -15.18 -19.47 -32.54
C LYS A 183 -14.26 -20.28 -33.44
N ALA A 184 -13.14 -19.73 -33.91
CA ALA A 184 -12.18 -20.48 -34.71
C ALA A 184 -10.78 -19.91 -34.53
N THR A 185 -9.94 -20.57 -33.74
CA THR A 185 -8.53 -20.86 -34.09
C THR A 185 -7.86 -21.61 -32.93
N LYS A 186 -7.21 -22.70 -33.31
CA LYS A 186 -6.69 -23.77 -32.46
C LYS A 186 -5.19 -23.56 -32.29
N ASP A 187 -4.79 -22.65 -31.40
CA ASP A 187 -3.38 -22.49 -30.96
C ASP A 187 -3.33 -21.79 -29.59
N GLY A 188 -3.69 -22.52 -28.52
CA GLY A 188 -4.02 -21.94 -27.22
C GLY A 188 -2.90 -21.88 -26.16
N ILE A 189 -1.73 -22.49 -26.38
CA ILE A 189 -0.80 -22.76 -25.26
C ILE A 189 0.24 -21.64 -25.04
N LYS A 190 0.78 -21.02 -26.10
CA LYS A 190 1.82 -19.98 -25.96
C LYS A 190 1.29 -18.59 -25.56
N TYR A 191 0.01 -18.30 -25.85
CA TYR A 191 -0.60 -17.00 -25.55
C TYR A 191 -1.00 -16.86 -24.07
N GLY A 192 -1.33 -17.97 -23.39
CA GLY A 192 -1.75 -17.96 -21.98
C GLY A 192 -0.62 -17.62 -21.00
N GLN A 193 0.58 -18.19 -21.18
CA GLN A 193 1.71 -18.00 -20.26
C GLN A 193 2.28 -16.56 -20.29
N ALA A 194 2.31 -15.94 -21.48
CA ALA A 194 2.70 -14.54 -21.64
C ALA A 194 1.69 -13.58 -20.95
N SER A 195 0.40 -13.93 -20.96
CA SER A 195 -0.67 -13.18 -20.27
C SER A 195 -0.56 -13.28 -18.74
N VAL A 196 -0.20 -14.46 -18.21
CA VAL A 196 -0.02 -14.66 -16.76
C VAL A 196 1.18 -13.87 -16.24
N ALA A 197 2.32 -13.89 -16.94
CA ALA A 197 3.50 -13.13 -16.55
C ALA A 197 3.22 -11.60 -16.56
N ALA A 198 2.55 -11.10 -17.60
CA ALA A 198 2.14 -9.69 -17.67
C ALA A 198 1.17 -9.32 -16.53
N SER A 199 0.16 -10.15 -16.26
CA SER A 199 -0.78 -9.95 -15.14
C SER A 199 -0.05 -9.94 -13.81
N MET A 200 0.90 -10.86 -13.60
CA MET A 200 1.69 -10.97 -12.39
C MET A 200 2.53 -9.69 -12.14
N THR A 201 3.13 -9.09 -13.17
CA THR A 201 3.87 -7.82 -12.99
C THR A 201 2.97 -6.69 -12.48
N ARG A 202 1.74 -6.60 -12.99
CA ARG A 202 0.75 -5.59 -12.54
C ARG A 202 0.25 -5.89 -11.13
N VAL A 203 0.09 -7.17 -10.79
CA VAL A 203 -0.28 -7.60 -9.43
C VAL A 203 0.82 -7.23 -8.42
N LYS A 204 2.09 -7.47 -8.75
CA LYS A 204 3.23 -7.06 -7.90
C LYS A 204 3.25 -5.53 -7.71
N LEU A 205 2.96 -4.78 -8.77
CA LEU A 205 2.87 -3.32 -8.70
C LEU A 205 1.71 -2.86 -7.79
N ALA A 206 0.54 -3.49 -7.89
CA ALA A 206 -0.61 -3.20 -7.01
C ALA A 206 -0.28 -3.50 -5.54
N ALA A 207 0.36 -4.65 -5.28
CA ALA A 207 0.79 -5.04 -3.94
C ALA A 207 1.83 -4.07 -3.37
N ALA A 208 2.81 -3.63 -4.17
CA ALA A 208 3.81 -2.66 -3.76
C ALA A 208 3.22 -1.28 -3.45
N LEU A 209 2.23 -0.84 -4.24
CA LEU A 209 1.48 0.39 -3.96
C LEU A 209 0.72 0.27 -2.64
N GLY A 210 -0.05 -0.79 -2.45
CA GLY A 210 -0.78 -1.06 -1.21
C GLY A 210 0.15 -1.05 0.00
N ALA A 211 1.29 -1.73 -0.10
CA ALA A 211 2.27 -1.80 0.98
C ALA A 211 2.85 -0.42 1.33
N SER A 212 3.11 0.39 0.30
CA SER A 212 3.59 1.76 0.47
C SER A 212 2.54 2.63 1.18
N LEU A 213 1.27 2.53 0.80
CA LEU A 213 0.16 3.29 1.39
C LEU A 213 -0.09 2.92 2.85
N VAL A 214 -0.04 1.63 3.20
CA VAL A 214 -0.12 1.16 4.60
C VAL A 214 1.04 1.71 5.42
N TRP A 215 2.26 1.58 4.90
CA TRP A 215 3.46 2.03 5.60
C TRP A 215 3.46 3.53 5.86
N ILE A 216 3.17 4.37 4.86
CA ILE A 216 3.17 5.82 5.07
C ILE A 216 2.04 6.28 5.99
N SER A 217 0.89 5.60 6.00
CA SER A 217 -0.28 6.03 6.77
C SER A 217 -0.16 5.80 8.26
N GLY A 218 0.35 4.64 8.68
CA GLY A 218 0.44 4.31 10.11
C GLY A 218 1.63 3.46 10.50
N GLY A 219 2.62 3.35 9.60
CA GLY A 219 3.93 2.79 9.89
C GLY A 219 3.88 1.38 10.49
N LEU A 220 4.73 1.18 11.49
CA LEU A 220 4.90 -0.12 12.16
C LEU A 220 3.60 -0.64 12.79
N MET A 221 2.75 0.25 13.32
CA MET A 221 1.50 -0.14 13.98
C MET A 221 0.54 -0.81 13.00
N LEU A 222 0.30 -0.19 11.83
CA LEU A 222 -0.59 -0.77 10.83
C LEU A 222 -0.02 -2.02 10.18
N VAL A 223 1.29 -2.10 9.99
CA VAL A 223 1.90 -3.33 9.47
C VAL A 223 1.73 -4.49 10.46
N GLN A 224 1.86 -4.23 11.76
CA GLN A 224 1.61 -5.24 12.79
C GLN A 224 0.16 -5.68 12.83
N LEU A 225 -0.77 -4.72 12.78
CA LEU A 225 -2.21 -5.00 12.72
C LEU A 225 -2.56 -5.82 11.46
N LEU A 226 -2.02 -5.42 10.31
CA LEU A 226 -2.25 -6.09 9.04
C LEU A 226 -1.86 -7.57 9.11
N ILE A 227 -0.65 -7.84 9.59
CA ILE A 227 -0.09 -9.21 9.60
C ILE A 227 -0.73 -10.06 10.70
N LYS A 228 -1.01 -9.50 11.88
CA LYS A 228 -1.55 -10.27 13.01
C LYS A 228 -3.05 -10.47 12.98
N GLU A 229 -3.78 -9.50 12.46
CA GLU A 229 -5.23 -9.42 12.66
C GLU A 229 -5.93 -9.35 11.31
N THR A 230 -5.64 -8.33 10.49
CA THR A 230 -6.40 -8.09 9.25
C THR A 230 -6.29 -9.25 8.27
N LEU A 231 -5.08 -9.74 7.96
CA LEU A 231 -4.89 -10.84 7.01
C LEU A 231 -5.47 -12.16 7.53
N PRO A 232 -5.15 -12.63 8.76
CA PRO A 232 -5.80 -13.83 9.30
C PRO A 232 -7.33 -13.74 9.29
N SER A 233 -7.89 -12.60 9.71
CA SER A 233 -9.34 -12.39 9.71
C SER A 233 -9.92 -12.43 8.30
N TRP A 234 -9.25 -11.83 7.32
CA TRP A 234 -9.64 -11.85 5.93
C TRP A 234 -9.66 -13.28 5.35
N PHE A 235 -8.67 -14.11 5.67
CA PHE A 235 -8.62 -15.52 5.24
C PHE A 235 -9.69 -16.40 5.90
N ILE A 236 -10.05 -16.13 7.15
CA ILE A 236 -11.08 -16.87 7.89
C ILE A 236 -12.49 -16.44 7.43
N SER A 237 -12.66 -15.16 7.07
CA SER A 237 -13.95 -14.62 6.62
C SER A 237 -14.43 -15.25 5.31
N VAL A 238 -15.76 -15.45 5.19
CA VAL A 238 -16.38 -15.96 3.95
C VAL A 238 -16.29 -14.89 2.88
N GLN A 239 -15.51 -15.16 1.83
CA GLN A 239 -15.33 -14.20 0.77
C GLN A 239 -16.35 -14.41 -0.35
N ARG A 240 -17.38 -13.56 -0.34
CA ARG A 240 -18.35 -13.49 -1.43
C ARG A 240 -17.81 -12.59 -2.53
N PHE A 241 -16.92 -13.16 -3.31
CA PHE A 241 -16.48 -12.58 -4.56
C PHE A 241 -17.36 -13.19 -5.65
N ASP A 242 -18.30 -12.42 -6.19
CA ASP A 242 -19.27 -12.90 -7.19
C ASP A 242 -18.58 -13.77 -8.24
N GLN A 243 -19.07 -15.01 -8.32
CA GLN A 243 -18.40 -16.16 -8.88
C GLN A 243 -18.75 -16.25 -10.37
N GLU A 244 -17.99 -15.55 -11.22
CA GLU A 244 -17.97 -15.85 -12.65
C GLU A 244 -17.06 -17.06 -12.89
N GLU A 245 -17.68 -18.23 -13.10
CA GLU A 245 -17.08 -19.58 -13.10
C GLU A 245 -15.87 -19.80 -14.02
N LYS A 246 -15.57 -18.91 -14.98
CA LYS A 246 -14.46 -19.11 -15.93
C LYS A 246 -13.17 -18.34 -15.62
N SER A 247 -13.22 -17.25 -14.86
CA SER A 247 -12.02 -16.49 -14.46
C SER A 247 -11.65 -16.68 -12.98
N GLY A 248 -12.56 -17.26 -12.18
CA GLY A 248 -12.43 -17.40 -10.73
C GLY A 248 -11.13 -18.05 -10.27
N GLY A 249 -10.64 -19.10 -10.94
CA GLY A 249 -9.40 -19.79 -10.56
C GLY A 249 -8.14 -18.93 -10.72
N MET A 250 -8.04 -18.15 -11.80
CA MET A 250 -6.89 -17.26 -12.03
C MET A 250 -6.93 -16.02 -11.12
N VAL A 251 -8.13 -15.47 -10.89
CA VAL A 251 -8.33 -14.36 -9.94
C VAL A 251 -7.96 -14.80 -8.52
N ALA A 252 -8.39 -15.99 -8.09
CA ALA A 252 -8.05 -16.55 -6.79
C ALA A 252 -6.53 -16.76 -6.64
N MET A 253 -5.90 -17.43 -7.60
CA MET A 253 -4.46 -17.67 -7.58
C MET A 253 -3.64 -16.36 -7.54
N LEU A 254 -3.93 -15.41 -8.45
CA LEU A 254 -3.23 -14.12 -8.46
C LEU A 254 -3.56 -13.27 -7.22
N GLY A 255 -4.75 -13.44 -6.64
CA GLY A 255 -5.14 -12.82 -5.38
C GLY A 255 -4.29 -13.30 -4.21
N GLY A 256 -4.07 -14.61 -4.10
CA GLY A 256 -3.17 -15.18 -3.10
C GLY A 256 -1.74 -14.65 -3.23
N TYR A 257 -1.20 -14.62 -4.45
CA TYR A 257 0.11 -14.02 -4.70
C TYR A 257 0.13 -12.52 -4.38
N ALA A 258 -0.91 -11.76 -4.73
CA ALA A 258 -1.00 -10.33 -4.42
C ALA A 258 -0.85 -10.08 -2.91
N LEU A 259 -1.58 -10.85 -2.10
CA LEU A 259 -1.54 -10.76 -0.65
C LEU A 259 -0.18 -11.17 -0.09
N ALA A 260 0.47 -12.18 -0.67
CA ALA A 260 1.80 -12.61 -0.25
C ALA A 260 2.85 -11.51 -0.48
N TYR A 261 2.88 -10.95 -1.70
CA TYR A 261 3.76 -9.81 -2.02
C TYR A 261 3.46 -8.61 -1.13
N PHE A 262 2.18 -8.30 -0.93
CA PHE A 262 1.74 -7.19 -0.09
C PHE A 262 2.20 -7.36 1.36
N ALA A 263 2.00 -8.53 1.96
CA ALA A 263 2.38 -8.82 3.34
C ALA A 263 3.90 -8.74 3.55
N VAL A 264 4.69 -9.36 2.66
CA VAL A 264 6.16 -9.34 2.75
C VAL A 264 6.70 -7.92 2.54
N LEU A 265 6.19 -7.17 1.56
CA LEU A 265 6.62 -5.78 1.34
C LEU A 265 6.26 -4.86 2.51
N CYS A 266 5.07 -5.02 3.11
CA CYS A 266 4.69 -4.33 4.33
C CYS A 266 5.69 -4.62 5.47
N GLY A 267 6.01 -5.90 5.70
CA GLY A 267 7.02 -6.30 6.69
C GLY A 267 8.41 -5.73 6.39
N ALA A 268 8.82 -5.72 5.12
CA ALA A 268 10.12 -5.24 4.69
C ALA A 268 10.25 -3.73 4.89
N PHE A 269 9.21 -2.95 4.60
CA PHE A 269 9.18 -1.52 4.91
C PHE A 269 9.23 -1.25 6.42
N ALA A 270 8.60 -2.11 7.23
CA ALA A 270 8.52 -1.90 8.68
C ALA A 270 9.77 -2.32 9.45
N TRP A 271 10.39 -3.44 9.10
CA TRP A 271 11.47 -4.04 9.87
C TRP A 271 12.80 -4.09 9.12
N GLY A 272 12.78 -3.90 7.81
CA GLY A 272 13.90 -4.22 6.95
C GLY A 272 14.07 -5.72 6.74
N VAL A 273 14.94 -6.06 5.78
CA VAL A 273 15.31 -7.45 5.47
C VAL A 273 16.24 -8.01 6.55
N ASP A 274 17.11 -7.16 7.10
CA ASP A 274 18.12 -7.55 8.09
C ASP A 274 17.74 -7.12 9.52
N SER A 275 18.54 -7.52 10.49
CA SER A 275 18.33 -7.21 11.92
C SER A 275 19.02 -5.90 12.35
N SER A 276 19.39 -5.05 11.38
CA SER A 276 20.08 -3.77 11.61
C SER A 276 19.18 -2.69 12.21
N SER A 277 17.86 -2.76 11.96
CA SER A 277 16.91 -1.76 12.43
C SER A 277 16.43 -2.06 13.86
N SER A 278 16.16 -1.03 14.67
CA SER A 278 15.54 -1.22 15.99
C SER A 278 14.11 -1.81 15.89
N ALA A 279 13.41 -1.54 14.79
CA ALA A 279 12.08 -2.06 14.50
C ALA A 279 12.07 -3.58 14.31
N SER A 280 13.20 -4.18 13.87
CA SER A 280 13.35 -5.63 13.71
C SER A 280 13.15 -6.41 15.02
N LYS A 281 13.34 -5.80 16.20
CA LYS A 281 13.09 -6.47 17.49
C LYS A 281 11.66 -6.97 17.68
N ARG A 282 10.69 -6.35 17.00
CA ARG A 282 9.29 -6.80 17.04
C ARG A 282 8.95 -7.85 15.98
N ARG A 283 9.81 -8.02 14.97
CA ARG A 283 9.61 -8.92 13.83
C ARG A 283 9.43 -10.38 14.26
N PRO A 284 10.26 -10.99 15.13
CA PRO A 284 10.08 -12.40 15.52
C PRO A 284 8.71 -12.68 16.13
N LYS A 285 8.23 -11.77 17.00
CA LYS A 285 6.91 -11.93 17.63
C LYS A 285 5.76 -11.80 16.63
N VAL A 286 5.88 -10.94 15.62
CA VAL A 286 4.82 -10.69 14.64
C VAL A 286 4.80 -11.78 13.57
N LEU A 287 5.96 -12.12 13.01
CA LEU A 287 6.09 -13.20 12.06
C LEU A 287 5.80 -14.55 12.70
N GLY A 288 6.25 -14.79 13.93
CA GLY A 288 5.94 -16.02 14.66
C GLY A 288 4.44 -16.25 14.80
N THR A 289 3.66 -15.21 15.18
CA THR A 289 2.19 -15.34 15.24
C THR A 289 1.55 -15.62 13.89
N HIS A 290 2.05 -15.00 12.83
CA HIS A 290 1.50 -15.18 11.49
C HIS A 290 1.85 -16.55 10.90
N MET A 291 3.09 -17.01 11.09
CA MET A 291 3.56 -18.33 10.68
C MET A 291 2.85 -19.45 11.45
N GLU A 292 2.57 -19.24 12.74
CA GLU A 292 1.78 -20.17 13.54
C GLU A 292 0.33 -20.26 13.05
N PHE A 293 -0.27 -19.15 12.62
CA PHE A 293 -1.57 -19.13 11.95
C PHE A 293 -1.52 -19.93 10.63
N LEU A 294 -0.51 -19.70 9.79
CA LEU A 294 -0.31 -20.45 8.55
C LEU A 294 -0.18 -21.95 8.80
N ALA A 295 0.66 -22.35 9.75
CA ALA A 295 0.87 -23.75 10.10
C ALA A 295 -0.41 -24.40 10.65
N SER A 296 -1.17 -23.68 11.47
CA SER A 296 -2.42 -24.19 12.05
C SER A 296 -3.53 -24.33 11.02
N ALA A 297 -3.59 -23.45 10.03
CA ALA A 297 -4.51 -23.57 8.90
C ALA A 297 -4.12 -24.75 7.98
N LEU A 298 -2.82 -24.97 7.71
CA LEU A 298 -2.36 -26.13 6.95
C LEU A 298 -2.63 -27.47 7.66
N ASP A 299 -2.49 -27.50 8.99
CA ASP A 299 -2.86 -28.66 9.81
C ASP A 299 -4.38 -28.93 9.84
N GLY A 300 -5.21 -28.05 9.26
CA GLY A 300 -6.66 -28.14 9.32
C GLY A 300 -7.27 -27.76 10.68
N LYS A 301 -6.49 -27.16 11.59
CA LYS A 301 -6.98 -26.67 12.90
C LYS A 301 -7.81 -25.40 12.77
N ILE A 302 -7.62 -24.65 11.69
CA ILE A 302 -8.35 -23.42 11.38
C ILE A 302 -9.10 -23.64 10.08
N SER A 303 -10.41 -23.41 10.10
CA SER A 303 -11.24 -23.38 8.89
C SER A 303 -11.07 -22.04 8.17
N LEU A 304 -10.82 -22.10 6.87
CA LEU A 304 -10.66 -20.91 6.02
C LEU A 304 -11.96 -20.62 5.27
N GLY A 305 -12.28 -19.33 5.11
CA GLY A 305 -13.45 -18.87 4.36
C GLY A 305 -13.13 -18.40 2.93
N CYS A 306 -11.84 -18.41 2.55
CA CYS A 306 -11.36 -18.05 1.22
C CYS A 306 -11.25 -19.27 0.28
N ASP A 307 -11.10 -18.99 -1.03
CA ASP A 307 -10.89 -20.01 -2.04
C ASP A 307 -9.55 -20.77 -1.84
N SER A 308 -9.56 -22.09 -2.08
CA SER A 308 -8.38 -22.95 -1.87
C SER A 308 -7.17 -22.53 -2.71
N ALA A 309 -7.38 -22.05 -3.95
CA ALA A 309 -6.29 -21.56 -4.79
C ALA A 309 -5.70 -20.23 -4.26
N THR A 310 -6.54 -19.37 -3.66
CA THR A 310 -6.07 -18.16 -2.97
C THR A 310 -5.19 -18.52 -1.79
N TRP A 311 -5.64 -19.46 -0.95
CA TRP A 311 -4.88 -19.93 0.20
C TRP A 311 -3.54 -20.55 -0.21
N ARG A 312 -3.57 -21.51 -1.16
CA ARG A 312 -2.36 -22.17 -1.66
C ARG A 312 -1.36 -21.16 -2.21
N ALA A 313 -1.81 -20.25 -3.08
CA ALA A 313 -0.93 -19.24 -3.68
C ALA A 313 -0.38 -18.24 -2.65
N TYR A 314 -1.15 -17.90 -1.62
CA TYR A 314 -0.67 -17.07 -0.52
C TYR A 314 0.43 -17.76 0.28
N VAL A 315 0.22 -19.01 0.71
CA VAL A 315 1.19 -19.76 1.50
C VAL A 315 2.48 -19.98 0.70
N SER A 316 2.37 -20.55 -0.51
CA SER A 316 3.54 -20.79 -1.37
C SER A 316 4.27 -19.48 -1.68
N GLY A 317 3.54 -18.42 -2.04
CA GLY A 317 4.13 -17.13 -2.37
C GLY A 317 4.80 -16.43 -1.18
N PHE A 318 4.18 -16.48 0.00
CA PHE A 318 4.70 -15.83 1.21
C PHE A 318 5.97 -16.54 1.68
N VAL A 319 5.95 -17.88 1.72
CA VAL A 319 7.11 -18.68 2.15
C VAL A 319 8.26 -18.58 1.13
N SER A 320 7.98 -18.66 -0.18
CA SER A 320 9.01 -18.46 -1.21
C SER A 320 9.68 -17.09 -1.08
N LEU A 321 8.89 -16.02 -0.94
CA LEU A 321 9.46 -14.69 -0.72
C LEU A 321 10.30 -14.60 0.55
N MET A 322 9.91 -15.29 1.63
CA MET A 322 10.73 -15.33 2.84
C MET A 322 12.04 -16.07 2.65
N VAL A 323 12.01 -17.24 2.01
CA VAL A 323 13.20 -18.05 1.71
C VAL A 323 14.16 -17.29 0.79
N ASP A 324 13.64 -16.69 -0.27
CA ASP A 324 14.44 -16.09 -1.34
C ASP A 324 14.90 -14.67 -1.00
N CYS A 325 14.05 -13.86 -0.36
CA CYS A 325 14.28 -12.43 -0.19
C CYS A 325 14.56 -12.02 1.27
N THR A 326 14.09 -12.78 2.25
CA THR A 326 14.25 -12.43 3.67
C THR A 326 14.67 -13.63 4.54
N PRO A 327 15.77 -14.33 4.21
CA PRO A 327 16.15 -15.57 4.90
C PRO A 327 16.39 -15.38 6.40
N ASN A 328 16.85 -14.20 6.82
CA ASN A 328 17.00 -13.83 8.23
C ASN A 328 15.68 -13.90 9.01
N TRP A 329 14.54 -13.68 8.36
CA TRP A 329 13.23 -13.78 8.99
C TRP A 329 12.87 -15.23 9.28
N VAL A 330 13.25 -16.16 8.39
CA VAL A 330 13.00 -17.60 8.57
C VAL A 330 13.76 -18.13 9.79
N LEU A 331 15.02 -17.71 9.97
CA LEU A 331 15.85 -18.07 11.12
C LEU A 331 15.28 -17.61 12.48
N GLU A 332 14.43 -16.60 12.47
CA GLU A 332 13.81 -16.04 13.69
C GLU A 332 12.50 -16.75 14.07
N VAL A 333 11.98 -17.63 13.21
CA VAL A 333 10.75 -18.39 13.45
C VAL A 333 11.09 -19.67 14.22
N ASP A 334 10.17 -20.05 15.11
CA ASP A 334 10.31 -21.27 15.90
C ASP A 334 10.41 -22.52 15.00
N VAL A 335 11.36 -23.39 15.33
CA VAL A 335 11.70 -24.59 14.55
C VAL A 335 10.50 -25.54 14.40
N HIS A 336 9.66 -25.68 15.44
CA HIS A 336 8.49 -26.54 15.36
C HIS A 336 7.45 -25.98 14.39
N VAL A 337 7.30 -24.66 14.32
CA VAL A 337 6.46 -23.99 13.32
C VAL A 337 6.99 -24.23 11.90
N LEU A 338 8.30 -24.08 11.69
CA LEU A 338 8.93 -24.33 10.39
C LEU A 338 8.72 -25.79 9.91
N LYS A 339 8.84 -26.77 10.81
CA LYS A 339 8.56 -28.18 10.48
C LYS A 339 7.11 -28.42 10.06
N ARG A 340 6.16 -27.85 10.80
CA ARG A 340 4.73 -27.95 10.45
C ARG A 340 4.40 -27.30 9.11
N LEU A 341 4.94 -26.10 8.86
CA LEU A 341 4.80 -25.43 7.56
C LEU A 341 5.38 -26.26 6.43
N SER A 342 6.58 -26.82 6.61
CA SER A 342 7.22 -27.69 5.64
C SER A 342 6.35 -28.92 5.31
N ASN A 343 5.76 -29.56 6.31
CA ASN A 343 4.84 -30.69 6.09
C ASN A 343 3.57 -30.25 5.36
N GLY A 344 3.01 -29.09 5.70
CA GLY A 344 1.87 -28.52 4.98
C GLY A 344 2.19 -28.19 3.52
N LEU A 345 3.39 -27.69 3.23
CA LEU A 345 3.86 -27.45 1.86
C LEU A 345 3.99 -28.75 1.05
N ARG A 346 4.44 -29.86 1.65
CA ARG A 346 4.41 -31.18 0.99
C ARG A 346 2.99 -31.59 0.60
N GLN A 347 2.01 -31.37 1.48
CA GLN A 347 0.60 -31.64 1.19
C GLN A 347 0.04 -30.74 0.07
N LEU A 348 0.64 -29.57 -0.15
CA LEU A 348 0.34 -28.69 -1.27
C LEU A 348 1.11 -29.04 -2.55
N ASN A 349 1.93 -30.11 -2.54
CA ASN A 349 2.82 -30.54 -3.62
C ASN A 349 3.94 -29.53 -3.94
N GLU A 350 4.47 -28.87 -2.91
CA GLU A 350 5.53 -27.85 -2.95
C GLU A 350 6.79 -28.35 -2.22
N GLU A 351 7.28 -29.54 -2.59
CA GLU A 351 8.37 -30.22 -1.86
C GLU A 351 9.71 -29.48 -1.93
N GLU A 352 10.03 -28.87 -3.06
CA GLU A 352 11.26 -28.07 -3.21
C GLU A 352 11.24 -26.85 -2.27
N LEU A 353 10.10 -26.19 -2.14
CA LEU A 353 9.93 -25.05 -1.24
C LEU A 353 9.94 -25.50 0.23
N ALA A 354 9.36 -26.67 0.53
CA ALA A 354 9.41 -27.28 1.85
C ALA A 354 10.85 -27.55 2.29
N LEU A 355 11.65 -28.16 1.40
CA LEU A 355 13.08 -28.39 1.62
C LEU A 355 13.86 -27.08 1.76
N ALA A 356 13.61 -26.10 0.89
CA ALA A 356 14.28 -24.80 0.96
C ALA A 356 13.98 -24.05 2.26
N LEU A 357 12.73 -24.11 2.74
CA LEU A 357 12.31 -23.55 4.03
C LEU A 357 13.13 -24.15 5.18
N LEU A 358 13.23 -25.49 5.25
CA LEU A 358 14.01 -26.15 6.30
C LEU A 358 15.52 -25.91 6.13
N GLY A 359 16.02 -25.78 4.90
CA GLY A 359 17.41 -25.45 4.64
C GLY A 359 17.79 -24.07 5.19
N VAL A 360 16.93 -23.07 4.98
CA VAL A 360 17.14 -21.70 5.50
C VAL A 360 16.88 -21.60 7.01
N GLY A 361 16.04 -22.47 7.58
CA GLY A 361 15.75 -22.52 9.03
C GLY A 361 16.94 -22.82 9.96
N GLY A 362 18.12 -23.13 9.40
CA GLY A 362 19.36 -23.30 10.14
C GLY A 362 19.53 -24.68 10.77
N VAL A 363 20.44 -24.80 11.75
CA VAL A 363 20.84 -26.09 12.32
C VAL A 363 19.67 -26.83 12.98
N GLY A 364 18.72 -26.11 13.58
CA GLY A 364 17.56 -26.70 14.26
C GLY A 364 16.61 -27.47 13.34
N THR A 365 16.59 -27.15 12.04
CA THR A 365 15.73 -27.78 11.04
C THR A 365 16.44 -28.84 10.20
N MET A 366 17.77 -28.98 10.31
CA MET A 366 18.57 -29.89 9.47
C MET A 366 18.13 -31.36 9.57
N ALA A 367 17.76 -31.83 10.76
CA ALA A 367 17.28 -33.21 10.92
C ALA A 367 15.98 -33.45 10.13
N ALA A 368 15.04 -32.50 10.19
CA ALA A 368 13.80 -32.58 9.41
C ALA A 368 14.07 -32.45 7.91
N ALA A 369 15.04 -31.63 7.48
CA ALA A 369 15.43 -31.55 6.08
C ALA A 369 16.01 -32.89 5.57
N ALA A 370 16.84 -33.56 6.39
CA ALA A 370 17.39 -34.87 6.06
C ALA A 370 16.30 -35.95 5.96
N GLU A 371 15.35 -35.99 6.90
CA GLU A 371 14.18 -36.87 6.86
C GLU A 371 13.38 -36.67 5.56
N LEU A 372 13.12 -35.41 5.16
CA LEU A 372 12.42 -35.13 3.91
C LEU A 372 13.14 -35.63 2.66
N ILE A 373 14.48 -35.52 2.61
CA ILE A 373 15.27 -36.01 1.48
C ILE A 373 15.18 -37.53 1.40
N ILE A 374 15.27 -38.23 2.53
CA ILE A 374 15.17 -39.69 2.59
C ILE A 374 13.78 -40.14 2.11
N ASP A 375 12.71 -39.55 2.64
CA ASP A 375 11.34 -39.84 2.23
C ASP A 375 11.13 -39.62 0.71
N SER A 376 11.70 -38.55 0.15
CA SER A 376 11.58 -38.25 -1.28
C SER A 376 12.43 -39.18 -2.17
N GLY A 377 13.47 -39.78 -1.62
CA GLY A 377 14.36 -40.72 -2.30
C GLY A 377 13.81 -42.14 -2.40
N GLU A 378 12.92 -42.55 -1.50
CA GLU A 378 12.30 -43.89 -1.50
C GLU A 378 11.17 -44.05 -2.53
N TYR A 379 10.76 -42.97 -3.21
CA TYR A 379 9.72 -42.97 -4.25
C TYR A 379 10.26 -42.83 -5.69
N LYS A 380 11.57 -42.97 -5.90
CA LYS A 380 12.19 -43.15 -7.24
C LYS A 380 12.55 -44.61 -7.47
#